data_AF-A0A8C5MDF0-F1
#
_entry.id   AF-A0A8C5MDF0-F1
#
_cell.length_a   1.000
_cell.length_b   1.000
_cell.length_c   1.000
_cell.angle_alpha   90.00
_cell.angle_beta   90.00
_cell.angle_gamma   90.00
#
_symmetry.space_group_name_H-M   'P 1'
#
loop_
_entity.id
_entity.type
_entity.pdbx_description
1 polymer ?
#
loop_
_entity_poly.entity_id
_entity_poly.type
_entity_poly.pdbx_seq_one_letter_code
_entity_poly.pdbx_strand_id
1 'polypeptide(L)'
;LLFNLIKQMPESAKLQQLAELKNEYDDLAEPEQFGVVITRLQERLNAILFKLLFNEHVENIKPDIVSVTAACEEVQKSQNFATLLEVTLLIGNFMNAGSRNAGAFGFDISFLCKLKDTKSADQKTTLLHFIAESCENEYPDVLKFPDELVHVEKASRVSAETLQKNLAQMKKQLTDLDKEIDNFPPSTNENDKFVEKMTISFQSKAQEQYTKLCMMHDHMESLFKELSVYFVFDPKKVTVEEFFNDLNNFRNMFVVSWSAIIEKHVPKILYI
;
A
#
# COMPACT_ATOMS: atom_id res chain seq x y z
N LEU A 1 1.39 -27.35 9.17
CA LEU A 1 1.95 -28.70 8.87
C LEU A 1 3.09 -28.62 7.85
N LEU A 2 2.87 -28.07 6.65
CA LEU A 2 3.90 -28.01 5.58
C LEU A 2 5.16 -27.21 5.95
N PHE A 3 5.00 -26.07 6.64
CA PHE A 3 6.14 -25.32 7.20
C PHE A 3 6.99 -26.14 8.17
N ASN A 4 6.36 -26.98 9.00
CA ASN A 4 7.08 -27.85 9.92
C ASN A 4 7.81 -28.97 9.16
N LEU A 5 7.22 -29.48 8.08
CA LEU A 5 7.91 -30.43 7.20
C LEU A 5 9.17 -29.80 6.61
N ILE A 6 9.07 -28.62 5.97
CA ILE A 6 10.23 -27.90 5.42
C ILE A 6 11.30 -27.64 6.49
N LYS A 7 10.91 -27.25 7.70
CA LYS A 7 11.86 -26.97 8.79
C LYS A 7 12.58 -28.21 9.32
N GLN A 8 11.94 -29.37 9.27
CA GLN A 8 12.48 -30.64 9.74
C GLN A 8 13.15 -31.45 8.62
N MET A 9 13.19 -30.91 7.40
CA MET A 9 13.82 -31.57 6.26
C MET A 9 15.33 -31.77 6.50
N PRO A 10 15.87 -32.97 6.20
CA PRO A 10 17.31 -33.16 6.11
C PRO A 10 17.93 -32.22 5.06
N GLU A 11 19.20 -31.88 5.26
CA GLU A 11 19.96 -31.09 4.29
C GLU A 11 19.99 -31.78 2.91
N SER A 12 20.06 -30.98 1.84
CA SER A 12 20.05 -31.47 0.44
C SER A 12 21.10 -32.55 0.18
N ALA A 13 22.29 -32.43 0.79
CA ALA A 13 23.36 -33.44 0.67
C ALA A 13 22.95 -34.81 1.25
N LYS A 14 22.22 -34.84 2.38
CA LYS A 14 21.72 -36.09 2.98
C LYS A 14 20.61 -36.70 2.13
N LEU A 15 19.73 -35.89 1.55
CA LEU A 15 18.69 -36.39 0.64
C LEU A 15 19.28 -36.99 -0.64
N GLN A 16 20.37 -36.43 -1.16
CA GLN A 16 21.07 -37.00 -2.32
C GLN A 16 21.69 -38.36 -1.99
N GLN A 17 22.34 -38.49 -0.83
CA GLN A 17 22.86 -39.78 -0.35
C GLN A 17 21.75 -40.82 -0.17
N LEU A 18 20.62 -40.43 0.43
CA LEU A 18 19.45 -41.31 0.58
C LEU A 18 18.88 -41.75 -0.78
N ALA A 19 18.88 -40.87 -1.78
CA ALA A 19 18.39 -41.19 -3.12
C ALA A 19 19.24 -42.24 -3.86
N GLU A 20 20.48 -42.49 -3.42
CA GLU A 20 21.37 -43.53 -3.95
C GLU A 20 21.08 -44.91 -3.33
N LEU A 21 20.47 -44.96 -2.14
CA LEU A 21 20.15 -46.18 -1.39
C LEU A 21 18.84 -46.87 -1.83
N LYS A 22 18.38 -46.61 -3.06
CA LYS A 22 17.12 -47.18 -3.60
C LYS A 22 17.05 -48.71 -3.58
N ASN A 23 18.21 -49.37 -3.67
CA ASN A 23 18.30 -50.83 -3.69
C ASN A 23 18.29 -51.45 -2.29
N GLU A 24 18.43 -50.64 -1.23
CA GLU A 24 18.45 -51.06 0.18
C GLU A 24 17.20 -50.57 0.93
N TYR A 25 16.14 -50.24 0.19
CA TYR A 25 14.94 -49.58 0.73
C TYR A 25 14.35 -50.30 1.95
N ASP A 26 14.24 -51.63 1.90
CA ASP A 26 13.65 -52.44 2.98
C ASP A 26 14.52 -52.49 4.25
N ASP A 27 15.81 -52.13 4.14
CA ASP A 27 16.78 -52.10 5.24
C ASP A 27 16.90 -50.71 5.90
N LEU A 28 16.29 -49.69 5.30
CA LEU A 28 16.31 -48.30 5.80
C LEU A 28 15.28 -48.07 6.91
N ALA A 29 15.57 -47.15 7.83
CA ALA A 29 14.58 -46.72 8.82
C ALA A 29 13.44 -45.94 8.12
N GLU A 30 12.23 -45.96 8.71
CA GLU A 30 11.05 -45.28 8.15
C GLU A 30 11.29 -43.80 7.72
N PRO A 31 12.06 -42.97 8.45
CA PRO A 31 12.39 -41.61 8.00
C PRO A 31 13.31 -41.54 6.78
N GLU A 32 14.18 -42.54 6.59
CA GLU A 32 15.13 -42.64 5.48
C GLU A 32 14.42 -43.14 4.22
N GLN A 33 13.54 -44.14 4.38
CA GLN A 33 12.62 -44.61 3.35
C GLN A 33 11.81 -43.45 2.74
N PHE A 34 11.30 -42.54 3.58
CA PHE A 34 10.61 -41.33 3.13
C PHE A 34 11.50 -40.44 2.21
N GLY A 35 12.78 -40.29 2.54
CA GLY A 35 13.74 -39.51 1.75
C GLY A 35 14.11 -40.14 0.41
N VAL A 36 14.10 -41.48 0.32
CA VAL A 36 14.42 -42.22 -0.92
C VAL A 36 13.30 -42.12 -1.96
N VAL A 37 12.04 -42.10 -1.52
CA VAL A 37 10.86 -42.21 -2.40
C VAL A 37 10.60 -40.92 -3.19
N ILE A 38 10.93 -39.75 -2.65
CA ILE A 38 10.55 -38.46 -3.26
C ILE A 38 11.78 -37.71 -3.77
N THR A 39 11.97 -37.74 -5.09
CA THR A 39 13.00 -36.92 -5.76
C THR A 39 12.71 -35.43 -5.59
N ARG A 40 13.76 -34.63 -5.33
CA ARG A 40 13.66 -33.15 -5.24
C ARG A 40 12.57 -32.69 -4.26
N LEU A 41 12.48 -33.38 -3.12
CA LEU A 41 11.44 -33.15 -2.11
C LEU A 41 11.44 -31.71 -1.58
N GLN A 42 12.61 -31.11 -1.39
CA GLN A 42 12.72 -29.73 -0.89
C GLN A 42 12.09 -28.72 -1.86
N GLU A 43 12.40 -28.82 -3.14
CA GLU A 43 11.84 -27.96 -4.19
C GLU A 43 10.33 -28.18 -4.33
N ARG A 44 9.87 -29.43 -4.30
CA ARG A 44 8.43 -29.74 -4.31
C ARG A 44 7.70 -29.08 -3.15
N LEU A 45 8.24 -29.19 -1.94
CA LEU A 45 7.63 -28.59 -0.75
C LEU A 45 7.62 -27.07 -0.82
N ASN A 46 8.70 -26.45 -1.30
CA ASN A 46 8.77 -24.99 -1.49
C ASN A 46 7.75 -24.51 -2.53
N ALA A 47 7.64 -25.19 -3.68
CA ALA A 47 6.66 -24.87 -4.70
C ALA A 47 5.21 -25.06 -4.21
N ILE A 48 4.94 -26.13 -3.46
CA ILE A 48 3.63 -26.37 -2.82
C ILE A 48 3.32 -25.28 -1.80
N LEU A 49 4.29 -24.90 -0.98
CA LEU A 49 4.13 -23.83 0.00
C LEU A 49 3.78 -22.52 -0.71
N PHE A 50 4.55 -22.15 -1.73
CA PHE A 50 4.32 -20.94 -2.49
C PHE A 50 2.92 -20.95 -3.12
N LYS A 51 2.50 -22.07 -3.72
CA LYS A 51 1.14 -22.24 -4.23
C LYS A 51 0.05 -22.01 -3.18
N LEU A 52 0.26 -22.48 -1.95
CA LEU A 52 -0.71 -22.34 -0.87
C LEU A 52 -0.79 -20.89 -0.35
N LEU A 53 0.33 -20.18 -0.32
CA LEU A 53 0.42 -18.81 0.21
C LEU A 53 0.17 -17.73 -0.86
N PHE A 54 0.20 -18.08 -2.14
CA PHE A 54 0.14 -17.11 -3.23
C PHE A 54 -1.07 -16.17 -3.13
N ASN A 55 -2.26 -16.73 -2.87
CA ASN A 55 -3.48 -15.92 -2.76
C ASN A 55 -3.40 -14.96 -1.57
N GLU A 56 -2.86 -15.38 -0.43
CA GLU A 56 -2.65 -14.52 0.73
C GLU A 56 -1.68 -13.38 0.39
N HIS A 57 -0.59 -13.67 -0.32
CA HIS A 57 0.33 -12.62 -0.79
C HIS A 57 -0.37 -11.61 -1.71
N VAL A 58 -1.22 -12.06 -2.62
CA VAL A 58 -2.03 -11.17 -3.48
C VAL A 58 -3.00 -10.34 -2.66
N GLU A 59 -3.70 -10.96 -1.71
CA GLU A 59 -4.68 -10.31 -0.82
C GLU A 59 -4.03 -9.30 0.14
N ASN A 60 -2.75 -9.45 0.45
CA ASN A 60 -1.99 -8.48 1.24
C ASN A 60 -1.44 -7.31 0.40
N ILE A 61 -1.11 -7.53 -0.88
CA ILE A 61 -0.52 -6.49 -1.75
C ILE A 61 -1.59 -5.64 -2.42
N LYS A 62 -2.67 -6.27 -2.90
CA LYS A 62 -3.68 -5.60 -3.73
C LYS A 62 -4.41 -4.44 -3.02
N PRO A 63 -4.85 -4.57 -1.75
CA PRO A 63 -5.57 -3.50 -1.07
C PRO A 63 -4.73 -2.23 -0.90
N ASP A 64 -3.43 -2.38 -0.71
CA ASP A 64 -2.48 -1.27 -0.57
C ASP A 64 -2.38 -0.48 -1.88
N ILE A 65 -2.19 -1.18 -3.01
CA ILE A 65 -2.20 -0.55 -4.34
C ILE A 65 -3.52 0.18 -4.59
N VAL A 66 -4.64 -0.47 -4.31
CA VAL A 66 -5.98 0.10 -4.52
C VAL A 66 -6.19 1.34 -3.65
N SER A 67 -5.76 1.31 -2.39
CA SER A 67 -5.94 2.43 -1.47
C SER A 67 -5.16 3.66 -1.93
N VAL A 68 -3.90 3.48 -2.34
CA VAL A 68 -3.07 4.59 -2.85
C VAL A 68 -3.60 5.10 -4.19
N THR A 69 -3.99 4.20 -5.10
CA THR A 69 -4.58 4.56 -6.41
C THR A 69 -5.82 5.43 -6.21
N ALA A 70 -6.77 4.95 -5.41
CA ALA A 70 -8.00 5.67 -5.12
C ALA A 70 -7.74 7.02 -4.45
N ALA A 71 -6.83 7.06 -3.46
CA ALA A 71 -6.46 8.32 -2.81
C ALA A 71 -5.83 9.32 -3.78
N CYS A 72 -5.01 8.87 -4.75
CA CYS A 72 -4.47 9.77 -5.77
C CYS A 72 -5.59 10.40 -6.62
N GLU A 73 -6.52 9.57 -7.10
CA GLU A 73 -7.63 10.03 -7.92
C GLU A 73 -8.60 10.94 -7.16
N GLU A 74 -8.91 10.60 -5.91
CA GLU A 74 -9.78 11.39 -5.02
C GLU A 74 -9.23 12.80 -4.82
N VAL A 75 -7.95 12.90 -4.45
CA VAL A 75 -7.31 14.19 -4.18
C VAL A 75 -7.24 15.03 -5.46
N GLN A 76 -6.96 14.42 -6.60
CA GLN A 76 -6.89 15.15 -7.88
C GLN A 76 -8.26 15.62 -8.37
N LYS A 77 -9.32 14.83 -8.14
CA LYS A 77 -10.68 15.10 -8.64
C LYS A 77 -11.55 15.89 -7.67
N SER A 78 -11.14 16.04 -6.41
CA SER A 78 -11.89 16.76 -5.39
C SER A 78 -11.93 18.27 -5.68
N GLN A 79 -13.07 18.72 -6.20
CA GLN A 79 -13.29 20.15 -6.49
C GLN A 79 -13.43 20.98 -5.21
N ASN A 80 -13.98 20.38 -4.15
CA ASN A 80 -14.11 21.03 -2.85
C ASN A 80 -12.74 21.22 -2.18
N PHE A 81 -11.83 20.23 -2.30
CA PHE A 81 -10.45 20.39 -1.85
C PHE A 81 -9.70 21.43 -2.67
N ALA A 82 -9.87 21.46 -4.00
CA ALA A 82 -9.27 22.50 -4.84
C ALA A 82 -9.72 23.91 -4.43
N THR A 83 -11.01 24.11 -4.20
CA THR A 83 -11.57 25.39 -3.72
C THR A 83 -11.00 25.78 -2.35
N LEU A 84 -10.82 24.81 -1.45
CA LEU A 84 -10.17 25.05 -0.14
C LEU A 84 -8.74 25.57 -0.28
N LEU A 85 -7.98 25.05 -1.25
CA LEU A 85 -6.61 25.53 -1.53
C LEU A 85 -6.63 26.97 -2.07
N GLU A 86 -7.60 27.32 -2.92
CA GLU A 86 -7.78 28.69 -3.42
C GLU A 86 -8.11 29.67 -2.29
N VAL A 87 -9.05 29.31 -1.41
CA VAL A 87 -9.39 30.12 -0.22
C VAL A 87 -8.18 30.29 0.69
N THR A 88 -7.42 29.21 0.91
CA THR A 88 -6.18 29.24 1.70
C THR A 88 -5.13 30.16 1.09
N LEU A 89 -4.95 30.11 -0.24
CA LEU A 89 -4.02 30.96 -0.97
C LEU A 89 -4.45 32.44 -0.90
N LEU A 90 -5.74 32.72 -1.08
CA LEU A 90 -6.29 34.07 -1.01
C LEU A 90 -6.04 34.71 0.36
N ILE A 91 -6.40 34.00 1.44
CA ILE A 91 -6.21 34.47 2.81
C ILE A 91 -4.72 34.62 3.11
N GLY A 92 -3.90 33.65 2.71
CA GLY A 92 -2.45 33.70 2.88
C GLY A 92 -1.81 34.90 2.18
N ASN A 93 -2.23 35.21 0.95
CA ASN A 93 -1.74 36.37 0.20
C ASN A 93 -2.15 37.70 0.82
N PHE A 94 -3.38 37.78 1.34
CA PHE A 94 -3.84 38.97 2.05
C PHE A 94 -3.04 39.21 3.34
N MET A 95 -2.84 38.16 4.15
CA MET A 95 -2.09 38.25 5.40
C MET A 95 -0.60 38.57 5.20
N ASN A 96 -0.02 38.08 4.10
CA ASN A 96 1.40 38.28 3.79
C ASN A 96 1.66 39.55 2.95
N ALA A 97 0.67 40.43 2.77
CA ALA A 97 0.84 41.68 2.03
C ALA A 97 2.03 42.50 2.57
N GLY A 98 2.90 42.94 1.65
CA GLY A 98 4.12 43.69 1.98
C GLY A 98 5.30 42.84 2.49
N SER A 99 5.15 41.51 2.60
CA SER A 99 6.26 40.58 2.88
C SER A 99 6.85 40.00 1.59
N ARG A 100 7.96 39.26 1.72
CA ARG A 100 8.55 38.48 0.60
C ARG A 100 7.58 37.44 0.00
N ASN A 101 6.58 37.01 0.76
CA ASN A 101 5.61 36.01 0.35
C ASN A 101 4.31 36.62 -0.20
N ALA A 102 4.23 37.95 -0.37
CA ALA A 102 3.08 38.60 -0.96
C ALA A 102 2.89 38.19 -2.44
N GLY A 103 1.65 37.95 -2.86
CA GLY A 103 1.32 37.64 -4.25
C GLY A 103 1.86 36.28 -4.73
N ALA A 104 1.91 35.30 -3.84
CA ALA A 104 2.25 33.93 -4.20
C ALA A 104 1.22 33.33 -5.17
N PHE A 105 1.70 32.52 -6.12
CA PHE A 105 0.85 31.77 -7.05
C PHE A 105 0.39 30.42 -6.49
N GLY A 106 1.01 29.96 -5.41
CA GLY A 106 0.75 28.68 -4.76
C GLY A 106 1.62 28.53 -3.51
N PHE A 107 1.39 27.45 -2.79
CA PHE A 107 2.16 27.08 -1.61
C PHE A 107 2.39 25.57 -1.58
N ASP A 108 3.43 25.15 -0.87
CA ASP A 108 3.71 23.72 -0.66
C ASP A 108 2.59 23.08 0.17
N ILE A 109 2.03 21.95 -0.29
CA ILE A 109 0.88 21.31 0.35
C ILE A 109 1.13 20.92 1.82
N SER A 110 2.38 20.64 2.22
CA SER A 110 2.75 20.38 3.62
C SER A 110 2.48 21.58 4.54
N PHE A 111 2.34 22.79 3.98
CA PHE A 111 1.98 23.99 4.73
C PHE A 111 0.57 23.93 5.32
N LEU A 112 -0.34 23.14 4.75
CA LEU A 112 -1.69 22.95 5.28
C LEU A 112 -1.67 22.52 6.75
N CYS A 113 -0.72 21.65 7.12
CA CYS A 113 -0.54 21.20 8.50
C CYS A 113 -0.08 22.30 9.48
N LYS A 114 0.45 23.41 8.96
CA LYS A 114 0.98 24.55 9.73
C LYS A 114 -0.04 25.66 9.95
N LEU A 115 -1.21 25.59 9.30
CA LEU A 115 -2.28 26.58 9.46
C LEU A 115 -2.80 26.66 10.91
N LYS A 116 -2.72 25.57 11.67
CA LYS A 116 -3.07 25.58 13.10
C LYS A 116 -2.07 26.34 13.99
N ASP A 117 -0.85 26.57 13.52
CA ASP A 117 0.22 27.16 14.34
C ASP A 117 0.16 28.70 14.33
N THR A 118 -0.48 29.28 13.31
CA THR A 118 -0.73 30.73 13.24
C THR A 118 -1.96 31.05 14.08
N LYS A 119 -1.79 31.85 15.13
CA LYS A 119 -2.85 32.18 16.09
C LYS A 119 -3.28 33.64 16.02
N SER A 120 -4.53 33.90 16.40
CA SER A 120 -5.02 35.24 16.70
C SER A 120 -4.24 35.89 17.85
N ALA A 121 -4.35 37.21 17.98
CA ALA A 121 -3.68 37.97 19.06
C ALA A 121 -4.09 37.50 20.47
N ASP A 122 -5.33 37.04 20.64
CA ASP A 122 -5.83 36.49 21.91
C ASP A 122 -5.51 34.99 22.10
N GLN A 123 -4.84 34.37 21.13
CA GLN A 123 -4.46 32.95 21.10
C GLN A 123 -5.63 31.95 21.19
N LYS A 124 -6.87 32.41 20.99
CA LYS A 124 -8.07 31.55 21.11
C LYS A 124 -8.48 30.89 19.81
N THR A 125 -8.10 31.47 18.66
CA THR A 125 -8.39 30.92 17.34
C THR A 125 -7.11 30.80 16.53
N THR A 126 -7.11 29.89 15.57
CA THR A 126 -6.00 29.69 14.64
C THR A 126 -6.44 30.09 13.24
N LEU A 127 -5.48 30.27 12.34
CA LEU A 127 -5.76 30.51 10.93
C LEU A 127 -6.60 29.37 10.32
N LEU A 128 -6.39 28.13 10.77
CA LEU A 128 -7.21 27.00 10.34
C LEU A 128 -8.69 27.14 10.76
N HIS A 129 -8.97 27.64 11.97
CA HIS A 129 -10.35 27.94 12.38
C HIS A 129 -10.93 29.04 11.50
N PHE A 130 -10.18 30.11 11.25
CA PHE A 130 -10.64 31.21 10.42
C PHE A 130 -10.95 30.77 8.97
N ILE A 131 -10.11 29.91 8.39
CA ILE A 131 -10.36 29.34 7.06
C ILE A 131 -11.61 28.46 7.07
N ALA A 132 -11.78 27.60 8.07
CA ALA A 132 -12.96 26.75 8.20
C ALA A 132 -14.26 27.58 8.32
N GLU A 133 -14.25 28.63 9.16
CA GLU A 133 -15.37 29.57 9.32
C GLU A 133 -15.66 30.35 8.03
N SER A 134 -14.62 30.78 7.31
CA SER A 134 -14.77 31.45 6.01
C SER A 134 -15.40 30.53 4.97
N CYS A 135 -14.99 29.25 4.95
CA CYS A 135 -15.60 28.25 4.08
C CYS A 135 -17.06 27.98 4.46
N GLU A 136 -17.37 27.85 5.75
CA GLU A 136 -18.75 27.64 6.20
C GLU A 136 -19.71 28.77 5.78
N ASN A 137 -19.24 30.02 5.84
CA ASN A 137 -20.06 31.18 5.51
C ASN A 137 -20.20 31.42 4.01
N GLU A 138 -19.11 31.31 3.25
CA GLU A 138 -19.05 31.75 1.84
C GLU A 138 -19.01 30.57 0.84
N TYR A 139 -18.51 29.41 1.26
CA TYR A 139 -18.29 28.24 0.40
C TYR A 139 -18.72 26.92 1.08
N PRO A 140 -19.99 26.78 1.50
CA PRO A 140 -20.43 25.69 2.39
C PRO A 140 -20.21 24.29 1.80
N ASP A 141 -20.18 24.15 0.47
CA ASP A 141 -19.87 22.88 -0.19
C ASP A 141 -18.44 22.39 0.09
N VAL A 142 -17.49 23.30 0.34
CA VAL A 142 -16.10 22.95 0.69
C VAL A 142 -16.05 22.03 1.90
N LEU A 143 -16.97 22.18 2.86
CA LEU A 143 -17.00 21.37 4.08
C LEU A 143 -17.19 19.87 3.82
N LYS A 144 -17.59 19.49 2.60
CA LYS A 144 -17.76 18.09 2.16
C LYS A 144 -16.48 17.45 1.63
N PHE A 145 -15.39 18.20 1.44
CA PHE A 145 -14.13 17.64 0.95
C PHE A 145 -13.61 16.43 1.77
N PRO A 146 -13.80 16.33 3.11
CA PRO A 146 -13.34 15.15 3.85
C PRO A 146 -14.02 13.85 3.38
N ASP A 147 -15.27 13.94 2.92
CA ASP A 147 -16.05 12.80 2.38
C ASP A 147 -15.63 12.43 0.95
N GLU A 148 -14.89 13.31 0.27
CA GLU A 148 -14.33 13.05 -1.07
C GLU A 148 -12.97 12.36 -0.99
N LEU A 149 -12.32 12.37 0.17
CA LEU A 149 -10.95 11.88 0.41
C LEU A 149 -10.92 10.67 1.34
N VAL A 150 -11.77 9.67 1.07
CA VAL A 150 -12.02 8.54 1.98
C VAL A 150 -10.85 7.56 2.06
N HIS A 151 -10.05 7.41 0.99
CA HIS A 151 -8.92 6.48 0.98
C HIS A 151 -7.62 7.09 1.51
N VAL A 152 -7.56 8.40 1.73
CA VAL A 152 -6.35 9.10 2.20
C VAL A 152 -5.80 8.52 3.52
N GLU A 153 -6.66 8.14 4.47
CA GLU A 153 -6.20 7.53 5.73
C GLU A 153 -5.60 6.13 5.54
N LYS A 154 -6.13 5.34 4.59
CA LYS A 154 -5.56 4.03 4.29
C LYS A 154 -4.24 4.19 3.56
N ALA A 155 -4.20 5.07 2.56
CA ALA A 155 -2.99 5.38 1.80
C ALA A 155 -1.86 5.89 2.69
N SER A 156 -2.16 6.67 3.74
CA SER A 156 -1.14 7.15 4.69
C SER A 156 -0.47 6.06 5.52
N ARG A 157 -1.01 4.82 5.51
CA ARG A 157 -0.47 3.67 6.24
C ARG A 157 0.28 2.68 5.33
N VAL A 158 0.24 2.89 4.02
CA VAL A 158 0.88 2.01 3.03
C VAL A 158 2.35 2.38 2.87
N SER A 159 3.25 1.43 3.11
CA SER A 159 4.69 1.63 2.84
C SER A 159 5.00 1.27 1.39
N ALA A 160 5.36 2.27 0.57
CA ALA A 160 5.73 2.05 -0.83
C ALA A 160 6.95 1.11 -0.97
N GLU A 161 7.93 1.23 -0.07
CA GLU A 161 9.10 0.35 -0.04
C GLU A 161 8.72 -1.12 0.23
N THR A 162 7.83 -1.34 1.20
CA THR A 162 7.35 -2.70 1.53
C THR A 162 6.57 -3.30 0.37
N LEU A 163 5.75 -2.49 -0.30
CA LEU A 163 4.98 -2.91 -1.46
C LEU A 163 5.89 -3.36 -2.62
N GLN A 164 6.93 -2.57 -2.92
CA GLN A 164 7.92 -2.89 -3.93
C GLN A 164 8.70 -4.17 -3.60
N LYS A 165 9.10 -4.34 -2.33
CA LYS A 165 9.77 -5.56 -1.83
C LYS A 165 8.89 -6.80 -1.99
N ASN A 166 7.62 -6.70 -1.63
CA ASN A 166 6.67 -7.81 -1.74
C ASN A 166 6.45 -8.24 -3.21
N LEU A 167 6.31 -7.27 -4.13
CA LEU A 167 6.22 -7.55 -5.56
C LEU A 167 7.51 -8.19 -6.12
N ALA A 168 8.68 -7.69 -5.70
CA ALA A 168 9.97 -8.26 -6.11
C ALA A 168 10.15 -9.69 -5.60
N GLN A 169 9.75 -9.97 -4.35
CA GLN A 169 9.78 -11.31 -3.78
C GLN A 169 8.85 -12.26 -4.54
N MET A 170 7.62 -11.83 -4.83
CA MET A 170 6.66 -12.64 -5.61
C MET A 170 7.20 -12.95 -7.01
N LYS A 171 7.81 -11.96 -7.68
CA LYS A 171 8.47 -12.15 -8.99
C LYS A 171 9.55 -13.22 -8.93
N LYS A 172 10.40 -13.14 -7.89
CA LYS A 172 11.48 -14.10 -7.68
C LYS A 172 10.94 -15.51 -7.48
N GLN A 173 9.93 -15.67 -6.60
CA GLN A 173 9.31 -16.97 -6.36
C GLN A 173 8.68 -17.58 -7.62
N LEU A 174 8.03 -16.76 -8.47
CA LEU A 174 7.51 -17.19 -9.76
C LEU A 174 8.63 -17.63 -10.72
N THR A 175 9.70 -16.84 -10.80
CA THR A 175 10.86 -17.15 -11.65
C THR A 175 11.58 -18.42 -11.21
N ASP A 176 11.71 -18.62 -9.89
CA ASP A 176 12.33 -19.80 -9.31
C ASP A 176 11.46 -21.03 -9.56
N LEU A 177 10.13 -20.91 -9.40
CA LEU A 177 9.18 -21.99 -9.73
C LEU A 177 9.23 -22.38 -11.22
N ASP A 178 9.29 -21.40 -12.11
CA ASP A 178 9.36 -21.62 -13.56
C ASP A 178 10.61 -22.44 -13.93
N LYS A 179 11.78 -22.04 -13.40
CA LYS A 179 13.03 -22.80 -13.55
C LYS A 179 12.94 -24.18 -12.92
N GLU A 180 12.29 -24.32 -11.77
CA GLU A 180 12.12 -25.62 -11.13
C GLU A 180 11.33 -26.56 -12.04
N ILE A 181 10.20 -26.10 -12.58
CA ILE A 181 9.34 -26.85 -13.51
C ILE A 181 10.13 -27.28 -14.74
N ASP A 182 10.89 -26.38 -15.37
CA ASP A 182 11.70 -26.68 -16.56
C ASP A 182 12.81 -27.70 -16.29
N ASN A 183 13.39 -27.67 -15.10
CA ASN A 183 14.46 -28.58 -14.70
C ASN A 183 13.94 -29.86 -14.02
N PHE A 184 12.62 -30.07 -13.93
CA PHE A 184 12.07 -31.27 -13.31
C PHE A 184 12.24 -32.47 -14.27
N PRO A 185 12.82 -33.60 -13.80
CA PRO A 185 12.96 -34.77 -14.66
C PRO A 185 11.58 -35.32 -15.07
N PRO A 186 11.47 -35.95 -16.26
CA PRO A 186 10.26 -36.66 -16.64
C PRO A 186 9.86 -37.64 -15.54
N SER A 187 8.59 -37.63 -15.16
CA SER A 187 8.11 -38.53 -14.12
C SER A 187 8.25 -39.99 -14.55
N THR A 188 8.84 -40.81 -13.68
CA THR A 188 8.87 -42.28 -13.81
C THR A 188 7.66 -42.94 -13.15
N ASN A 189 6.79 -42.18 -12.49
CA ASN A 189 5.63 -42.65 -11.75
C ASN A 189 4.36 -41.95 -12.25
N GLU A 190 3.38 -42.72 -12.74
CA GLU A 190 2.12 -42.18 -13.26
C GLU A 190 1.33 -41.35 -12.22
N ASN A 191 1.54 -41.60 -10.93
CA ASN A 191 0.93 -40.86 -9.82
C ASN A 191 1.61 -39.52 -9.50
N ASP A 192 2.83 -39.27 -10.00
CA ASP A 192 3.49 -37.98 -9.81
C ASP A 192 2.96 -36.97 -10.82
N LYS A 193 2.00 -36.16 -10.34
CA LYS A 193 1.35 -35.09 -11.09
C LYS A 193 1.95 -33.72 -10.80
N PHE A 194 3.13 -33.62 -10.17
CA PHE A 194 3.67 -32.33 -9.73
C PHE A 194 3.85 -31.34 -10.89
N VAL A 195 4.58 -31.73 -11.94
CA VAL A 195 4.83 -30.86 -13.10
C VAL A 195 3.52 -30.48 -13.79
N GLU A 196 2.62 -31.45 -14.02
CA GLU A 196 1.29 -31.22 -14.61
C GLU A 196 0.49 -30.19 -13.79
N LYS A 197 0.35 -30.42 -12.47
CA LYS A 197 -0.44 -29.55 -11.60
C LYS A 197 0.23 -28.19 -11.40
N MET A 198 1.54 -28.12 -11.19
CA MET A 198 2.22 -26.84 -11.00
C MET A 198 2.14 -25.98 -12.26
N THR A 199 2.37 -26.56 -13.44
CA THR A 199 2.29 -25.83 -14.72
C THR A 199 0.85 -25.40 -15.04
N ILE A 200 -0.07 -26.35 -15.12
CA ILE A 200 -1.44 -26.10 -15.63
C ILE A 200 -2.32 -25.41 -14.59
N SER A 201 -2.23 -25.82 -13.32
CA SER A 201 -3.19 -25.37 -12.30
C SER A 201 -2.74 -24.13 -11.54
N PHE A 202 -1.45 -23.78 -11.56
CA PHE A 202 -0.88 -22.72 -10.73
C PHE A 202 -0.02 -21.72 -11.49
N GLN A 203 1.13 -22.11 -12.03
CA GLN A 203 2.16 -21.20 -12.57
C GLN A 203 1.59 -20.20 -13.58
N SER A 204 0.82 -20.66 -14.57
CA SER A 204 0.20 -19.76 -15.55
C SER A 204 -0.79 -18.76 -14.92
N LYS A 205 -1.63 -19.21 -13.97
CA LYS A 205 -2.58 -18.33 -13.27
C LYS A 205 -1.88 -17.35 -12.34
N ALA A 206 -0.85 -17.80 -11.65
CA ALA A 206 -0.06 -16.99 -10.73
C ALA A 206 0.71 -15.91 -11.49
N GLN A 207 1.28 -16.25 -12.66
CA GLN A 207 1.92 -15.28 -13.55
C GLN A 207 0.94 -14.23 -14.08
N GLU A 208 -0.28 -14.63 -14.45
CA GLU A 208 -1.34 -13.71 -14.87
C GLU A 208 -1.73 -12.75 -13.74
N GLN A 209 -1.96 -13.25 -12.53
CA GLN A 209 -2.31 -12.43 -11.36
C GLN A 209 -1.17 -11.47 -10.97
N TYR A 210 0.07 -11.96 -10.98
CA TYR A 210 1.25 -11.12 -10.74
C TYR A 210 1.39 -10.01 -11.78
N THR A 211 1.18 -10.33 -13.06
CA THR A 211 1.20 -9.33 -14.15
C THR A 211 0.15 -8.25 -13.93
N LYS A 212 -1.07 -8.63 -13.52
CA LYS A 212 -2.12 -7.67 -13.14
C LYS A 212 -1.71 -6.79 -11.97
N LEU A 213 -1.11 -7.36 -10.92
CA LEU A 213 -0.61 -6.58 -9.78
C LEU A 213 0.46 -5.58 -10.20
N CYS A 214 1.40 -5.97 -11.07
CA CYS A 214 2.40 -5.05 -11.61
C CYS A 214 1.75 -3.91 -12.40
N MET A 215 0.82 -4.21 -13.29
CA MET A 215 0.10 -3.17 -14.04
C MET A 215 -0.65 -2.20 -13.12
N MET A 216 -1.29 -2.71 -12.06
CA MET A 216 -1.95 -1.86 -11.06
C MET A 216 -0.95 -1.00 -10.29
N HIS A 217 0.20 -1.55 -9.91
CA HIS A 217 1.27 -0.83 -9.22
C HIS A 217 1.89 0.26 -10.10
N ASP A 218 2.20 -0.04 -11.37
CA ASP A 218 2.76 0.92 -12.31
C ASP A 218 1.78 2.08 -12.55
N HIS A 219 0.48 1.78 -12.61
CA HIS A 219 -0.56 2.81 -12.70
C HIS A 219 -0.62 3.69 -11.44
N MET A 220 -0.56 3.07 -10.25
CA MET A 220 -0.50 3.78 -8.97
C MET A 220 0.71 4.74 -8.92
N GLU A 221 1.90 4.29 -9.33
CA GLU A 221 3.10 5.13 -9.39
C GLU A 221 2.95 6.29 -10.39
N SER A 222 2.30 6.05 -11.53
CA SER A 222 2.00 7.10 -12.51
C SER A 222 1.10 8.18 -11.93
N LEU A 223 0.01 7.80 -11.25
CA LEU A 223 -0.90 8.76 -10.62
C LEU A 223 -0.21 9.57 -9.51
N PHE A 224 0.64 8.93 -8.70
CA PHE A 224 1.38 9.65 -7.67
C PHE A 224 2.39 10.64 -8.28
N LYS A 225 3.01 10.28 -9.41
CA LYS A 225 3.87 11.20 -10.17
C LYS A 225 3.07 12.36 -10.79
N GLU A 226 1.86 12.11 -11.25
CA GLU A 226 0.96 13.18 -11.71
C GLU A 226 0.58 14.13 -10.58
N LEU A 227 0.31 13.61 -9.38
CA LEU A 227 0.12 14.42 -8.18
C LEU A 227 1.35 15.27 -7.85
N SER A 228 2.57 14.74 -8.04
CA SER A 228 3.79 15.50 -7.79
C SER A 228 3.93 16.71 -8.73
N VAL A 229 3.45 16.58 -9.97
CA VAL A 229 3.37 17.70 -10.91
C VAL A 229 2.25 18.67 -10.52
N TYR A 230 1.08 18.14 -10.15
CA TYR A 230 -0.10 18.94 -9.80
C TYR A 230 0.10 19.79 -8.55
N PHE A 231 0.68 19.22 -7.48
CA PHE A 231 0.97 19.90 -6.22
C PHE A 231 2.42 20.41 -6.12
N VAL A 232 3.21 20.26 -7.17
CA VAL A 232 4.57 20.80 -7.31
C VAL A 232 5.51 20.37 -6.18
N PHE A 233 5.54 19.06 -5.87
CA PHE A 233 6.50 18.46 -4.94
C PHE A 233 7.48 17.52 -5.64
N ASP A 234 8.62 17.26 -5.00
CA ASP A 234 9.64 16.34 -5.51
C ASP A 234 9.33 14.90 -5.06
N PRO A 235 8.92 13.99 -5.96
CA PRO A 235 8.56 12.62 -5.60
C PRO A 235 9.76 11.78 -5.13
N LYS A 236 10.99 12.31 -5.21
CA LYS A 236 12.18 11.67 -4.61
C LYS A 236 12.40 12.04 -3.15
N LYS A 237 11.74 13.11 -2.68
CA LYS A 237 11.89 13.63 -1.31
C LYS A 237 10.66 13.38 -0.45
N VAL A 238 9.52 13.13 -1.08
CA VAL A 238 8.25 12.89 -0.41
C VAL A 238 7.77 11.52 -0.83
N THR A 239 7.69 10.60 0.13
CA THR A 239 7.14 9.27 -0.11
C THR A 239 5.61 9.30 -0.18
N VAL A 240 5.01 8.21 -0.66
CA VAL A 240 3.55 8.06 -0.75
C VAL A 240 2.91 8.22 0.63
N GLU A 241 3.44 7.47 1.61
CA GLU A 241 2.96 7.52 3.00
C GLU A 241 3.10 8.90 3.63
N GLU A 242 4.22 9.61 3.40
CA GLU A 242 4.44 10.95 3.94
C GLU A 242 3.42 11.95 3.38
N PHE A 243 3.23 11.96 2.06
CA PHE A 243 2.27 12.85 1.40
C PHE A 243 0.85 12.62 1.93
N PHE A 244 0.38 11.38 1.93
CA PHE A 244 -0.98 11.07 2.39
C PHE A 244 -1.14 11.20 3.90
N ASN A 245 -0.07 11.03 4.69
CA ASN A 245 -0.10 11.28 6.13
C ASN A 245 -0.28 12.76 6.44
N ASP A 246 0.45 13.64 5.76
CA ASP A 246 0.25 15.09 5.90
C ASP A 246 -1.18 15.49 5.52
N LEU A 247 -1.70 14.95 4.42
CA LEU A 247 -3.06 15.26 3.99
C LEU A 247 -4.13 14.71 4.96
N ASN A 248 -3.95 13.49 5.47
CA ASN A 248 -4.82 12.89 6.49
C ASN A 248 -4.82 13.74 7.77
N ASN A 249 -3.63 14.16 8.23
CA ASN A 249 -3.49 15.03 9.39
C ASN A 249 -4.21 16.35 9.18
N PHE A 250 -4.02 17.00 8.02
CA PHE A 250 -4.72 18.22 7.68
C PHE A 250 -6.24 18.02 7.69
N ARG A 251 -6.76 16.98 7.01
CA ARG A 251 -8.19 16.65 6.96
C ARG A 251 -8.77 16.54 8.38
N ASN A 252 -8.10 15.80 9.26
CA ASN A 252 -8.55 15.61 10.64
C ASN A 252 -8.52 16.94 11.43
N MET A 253 -7.45 17.73 11.28
CA MET A 253 -7.34 19.04 11.94
C MET A 253 -8.41 20.02 11.44
N PHE A 254 -8.74 20.00 10.15
CA PHE A 254 -9.80 20.82 9.57
C PHE A 254 -11.16 20.46 10.18
N VAL A 255 -11.52 19.17 10.19
CA VAL A 255 -12.79 18.68 10.77
C VAL A 255 -12.92 19.06 12.24
N VAL A 256 -11.85 18.92 13.04
CA VAL A 256 -11.84 19.35 14.44
C VAL A 256 -12.04 20.86 14.56
N SER A 257 -11.36 21.65 13.73
CA SER A 257 -11.46 23.13 13.78
C SER A 257 -12.87 23.60 13.39
N TRP A 258 -13.47 22.98 12.36
CA TRP A 258 -14.84 23.26 11.94
C TRP A 258 -15.87 22.86 13.00
N SER A 259 -15.74 21.68 13.61
CA SER A 259 -16.63 21.24 14.69
C SER A 259 -16.64 22.22 15.87
N ALA A 260 -15.46 22.73 16.24
CA ALA A 260 -15.32 23.73 17.31
C ALA A 260 -15.97 25.09 16.99
N ILE A 261 -16.16 25.42 15.70
CA ILE A 261 -16.87 26.62 15.26
C ILE A 261 -18.38 26.40 15.38
N ILE A 262 -18.89 25.26 14.91
CA ILE A 262 -20.32 24.91 15.03
C ILE A 262 -20.75 24.90 16.50
N GLU A 263 -19.95 24.31 17.40
CA GLU A 263 -20.26 24.27 18.85
C GLU A 263 -20.38 25.66 19.48
N LYS A 264 -19.70 26.68 18.93
CA LYS A 264 -19.84 28.07 19.38
C LYS A 264 -21.10 28.75 18.83
N HIS A 265 -21.55 28.34 17.65
CA HIS A 265 -22.71 28.93 16.95
C HIS A 265 -24.04 28.29 17.35
N VAL A 266 -24.05 27.03 17.80
CA VAL A 266 -25.23 26.40 18.40
C VAL A 266 -25.43 27.00 19.80
N PRO A 267 -26.50 27.77 20.07
CA PRO A 267 -26.76 28.26 21.41
C PRO A 267 -26.89 27.05 22.32
N LYS A 268 -26.15 27.03 23.44
CA LYS A 268 -26.53 26.18 24.58
C LYS A 268 -27.95 26.59 24.93
N ILE A 269 -28.95 25.83 24.49
CA ILE A 269 -30.30 25.92 25.03
C ILE A 269 -30.11 25.54 26.48
N LEU A 270 -30.02 26.56 27.33
CA LEU A 270 -30.04 26.44 28.77
C LEU A 270 -31.34 25.71 29.08
N TYR A 271 -31.22 24.43 29.42
CA TYR A 271 -32.24 23.73 30.19
C TYR A 271 -32.28 24.45 31.55
N ILE A 272 -33.20 25.40 31.66
CA ILE A 272 -33.66 25.97 32.93
C ILE A 272 -34.91 25.18 33.33
#